data_AF-A0A392T742-F1
#
_entry.id   AF-A0A392T742-F1
#
_cell.length_a   1.000
_cell.length_b   1.000
_cell.length_c   1.000
_cell.angle_alpha   90.00
_cell.angle_beta   90.00
_cell.angle_gamma   90.00
#
_symmetry.space_group_name_H-M   'P 1'
#
loop_
_entity.id
_entity.type
_entity.pdbx_description
1 polymer ?
#
loop_
_entity_poly.entity_id
_entity_poly.type
_entity_poly.pdbx_seq_one_letter_code
_entity_poly.pdbx_strand_id
1 'polypeptide(L)' 'ARELDEVQRMRSTQDSFVKLVGGIAPTVFGHREVKHAILLLLVGGVHKSTHEGINLRGDINVCIVGDPSCAKSQFL' A
#
# COMPACT_ATOMS: atom_id res chain seq x y z
N ALA A 1 -17.19 16.44 10.34
CA ALA A 1 -17.25 17.37 9.18
C ALA A 1 -15.85 17.57 8.61
N ARG A 2 -14.94 18.23 9.34
CA ARG A 2 -13.57 18.54 8.86
C ARG A 2 -12.77 17.37 8.27
N GLU A 3 -12.74 16.21 8.92
CA GLU A 3 -11.99 15.05 8.42
C GLU A 3 -12.59 14.47 7.14
N LEU A 4 -13.92 14.48 7.00
CA LEU A 4 -14.58 14.03 5.78
C LEU A 4 -14.25 14.97 4.62
N ASP A 5 -14.22 16.28 4.86
CA ASP A 5 -13.84 17.27 3.86
C ASP A 5 -12.37 17.06 3.41
N GLU A 6 -11.50 16.70 4.35
CA GLU A 6 -10.09 16.41 4.06
C GLU A 6 -9.93 15.13 3.23
N VAL A 7 -10.63 14.05 3.58
CA VAL A 7 -10.63 12.81 2.79
C VAL A 7 -11.19 13.06 1.39
N GLN A 8 -12.27 13.83 1.26
CA GLN A 8 -12.82 14.21 -0.05
C GLN A 8 -11.81 15.00 -0.88
N ARG A 9 -11.10 15.94 -0.26
CA ARG A 9 -10.02 16.70 -0.90
C ARG A 9 -8.87 15.80 -1.34
N MET A 10 -8.43 14.86 -0.49
CA MET A 10 -7.40 13.88 -0.86
C MET A 10 -7.84 13.01 -2.03
N ARG A 11 -9.11 12.59 -2.06
CA ARG A 11 -9.70 11.82 -3.16
C ARG A 11 -9.76 12.61 -4.46
N SER A 12 -10.10 13.89 -4.41
CA SER A 12 -10.21 14.77 -5.60
C SER A 12 -8.87 15.29 -6.11
N THR A 13 -7.79 15.05 -5.37
CA THR A 13 -6.45 15.50 -5.75
C THR A 13 -5.92 14.68 -6.92
N GLN A 14 -5.41 15.36 -7.96
CA GLN A 14 -4.74 14.69 -9.09
C GLN A 14 -3.51 13.92 -8.59
N ASP A 15 -3.28 12.74 -9.17
CA ASP A 15 -2.19 11.83 -8.80
C ASP A 15 -2.17 11.42 -7.33
N SER A 16 -3.36 11.31 -6.71
CA SER A 16 -3.52 10.90 -5.30
C SER A 16 -2.78 9.60 -4.98
N PHE A 17 -2.77 8.64 -5.90
CA PHE A 17 -2.00 7.41 -5.75
C PHE A 17 -0.49 7.67 -5.58
N VAL A 18 0.11 8.49 -6.44
CA VAL A 18 1.54 8.83 -6.35
C VAL A 18 1.85 9.55 -5.04
N LYS A 19 0.95 10.42 -4.58
CA LYS A 19 1.08 11.11 -3.29
C LYS A 19 1.01 10.16 -2.11
N LEU A 20 0.09 9.19 -2.13
CA LEU A 20 -0.03 8.17 -1.08
C LEU A 20 1.24 7.31 -1.02
N VAL A 21 1.79 6.93 -2.16
CA VAL A 21 3.03 6.15 -2.26
C VAL A 21 4.23 6.94 -1.73
N GLY A 22 4.29 8.23 -2.05
CA GLY A 22 5.30 9.14 -1.49
C GLY A 22 5.24 9.27 0.03
N GLY A 23 4.06 9.05 0.63
CA GLY A 23 3.87 9.01 2.07
C GLY A 23 4.37 7.73 2.75
N ILE A 24 4.62 6.65 1.99
CA ILE A 24 5.16 5.41 2.53
C ILE A 24 6.67 5.54 2.71
N ALA A 25 7.14 5.31 3.95
CA ALA A 25 8.55 5.38 4.33
C ALA A 25 9.26 6.61 3.73
N PRO A 26 8.85 7.85 4.06
CA PRO A 26 9.31 9.07 3.39
C PRO A 26 10.81 9.32 3.56
N THR A 27 11.42 8.74 4.61
CA THR A 27 12.86 8.79 4.89
C THR A 27 13.68 7.91 3.93
N VAL A 28 13.07 6.93 3.26
CA VAL A 28 13.74 6.06 2.30
C VAL A 28 13.63 6.63 0.90
N PHE A 29 14.77 6.97 0.29
CA PHE A 29 14.85 7.47 -1.08
C PHE A 29 14.65 6.35 -2.11
N GLY A 30 13.95 6.65 -3.21
CA GLY A 30 13.76 5.71 -4.30
C GLY A 30 12.76 4.58 -4.00
N HIS A 31 13.02 3.39 -4.57
CA HIS A 31 12.23 2.16 -4.40
C HIS A 31 10.72 2.34 -4.56
N ARG A 32 10.29 3.11 -5.57
CA ARG A 32 8.87 3.43 -5.78
C ARG A 32 7.99 2.19 -5.86
N GLU A 33 8.43 1.15 -6.55
CA GLU A 33 7.67 -0.11 -6.68
C GLU A 33 7.52 -0.87 -5.36
N VAL A 34 8.53 -0.82 -4.48
CA VAL A 34 8.43 -1.41 -3.14
C VAL A 34 7.40 -0.64 -2.31
N LYS A 35 7.42 0.70 -2.39
CA LYS A 35 6.43 1.56 -1.72
C LYS A 35 5.01 1.35 -2.26
N HIS A 36 4.85 1.15 -3.57
CA HIS A 36 3.57 0.76 -4.18
C HIS A 36 3.06 -0.57 -3.59
N ALA A 37 3.92 -1.59 -3.54
CA ALA A 37 3.56 -2.90 -3.01
C ALA A 37 3.16 -2.84 -1.53
N ILE A 38 3.87 -2.05 -0.71
CA ILE A 38 3.54 -1.83 0.70
C ILE A 38 2.21 -1.08 0.85
N LEU A 39 1.94 -0.06 0.03
CA LEU A 39 0.65 0.63 0.05
C LEU A 39 -0.50 -0.34 -0.23
N LEU A 40 -0.34 -1.20 -1.25
CA LEU A 40 -1.36 -2.20 -1.61
C LEU A 40 -1.50 -3.28 -0.53
N LEU A 41 -0.41 -3.67 0.12
CA LEU A 41 -0.44 -4.57 1.28
C LEU A 41 -1.31 -4.00 2.41
N LEU A 42 -1.21 -2.70 2.70
CA LEU A 42 -2.01 -2.03 3.73
C LEU A 42 -3.49 -1.87 3.36
N VAL A 43 -3.79 -1.64 2.08
CA VAL A 43 -5.17 -1.54 1.60
C VAL A 43 -5.84 -2.92 1.57
N GLY A 44 -5.07 -3.95 1.25
CA GLY A 44 -5.57 -5.32 1.11
C GLY A 44 -6.47 -5.50 -0.12
N GLY A 45 -7.06 -6.68 -0.21
CA GLY A 45 -8.03 -7.03 -1.24
C GLY A 45 -9.34 -7.52 -0.64
N VAL A 46 -10.28 -7.89 -1.51
CA VAL A 46 -11.61 -8.35 -1.10
C VAL A 46 -11.57 -9.86 -0.88
N HIS A 47 -11.80 -10.28 0.36
CA HIS A 47 -12.01 -11.70 0.67
C HIS A 47 -13.33 -12.17 0.04
N LYS A 48 -13.31 -13.33 -0.64
CA LYS A 48 -14.49 -13.87 -1.33
C LYS A 48 -14.79 -15.28 -0.86
N SER A 49 -16.04 -15.70 -1.02
CA SER A 49 -16.47 -17.08 -0.80
C SER A 49 -17.09 -17.61 -2.09
N THR A 50 -16.74 -18.84 -2.47
CA THR A 50 -17.35 -19.50 -3.63
C THR A 50 -18.72 -20.05 -3.27
N HIS A 51 -19.54 -20.36 -4.28
CA HIS A 51 -20.83 -21.02 -4.06
C HIS A 51 -20.70 -22.38 -3.34
N GLU A 52 -19.52 -23.01 -3.44
CA GLU A 52 -19.18 -24.27 -2.80
C GLU A 52 -18.65 -24.10 -1.36
N GLY A 53 -18.64 -22.89 -0.81
CA GLY A 53 -18.22 -22.60 0.56
C GLY A 53 -16.70 -22.47 0.76
N ILE A 54 -15.92 -22.41 -0.32
CA ILE A 54 -14.46 -22.24 -0.24
C ILE A 54 -14.13 -20.76 -0.06
N ASN A 55 -13.28 -20.47 0.91
CA ASN A 55 -12.79 -19.12 1.18
C ASN A 55 -11.59 -18.77 0.29
N LEU A 56 -11.70 -17.67 -0.45
CA LEU A 56 -10.64 -17.10 -1.28
C LEU A 56 -10.02 -15.91 -0.55
N ARG A 57 -8.72 -16.02 -0.28
CA ARG A 57 -7.96 -14.99 0.42
C ARG A 57 -7.93 -13.68 -0.39
N GLY A 58 -8.25 -12.58 0.29
CA GLY A 58 -8.14 -11.22 -0.25
C GLY A 58 -6.83 -10.52 0.11
N ASP A 59 -6.14 -10.95 1.17
CA ASP A 59 -4.94 -10.28 1.65
C ASP A 59 -3.73 -10.58 0.75
N ILE A 60 -2.86 -9.58 0.65
CA ILE A 60 -1.62 -9.64 -0.12
C ILE A 60 -0.48 -10.02 0.84
N ASN A 61 0.48 -10.81 0.38
CA ASN A 61 1.76 -11.01 1.07
C ASN A 61 2.88 -10.45 0.20
N VAL A 62 3.77 -9.65 0.79
CA VAL A 62 4.93 -9.09 0.10
C VAL A 62 6.21 -9.63 0.73
N CYS A 63 7.13 -10.12 -0.11
CA CYS A 63 8.48 -10.51 0.29
C CYS A 63 9.46 -9.53 -0.35
N ILE A 64 10.32 -8.90 0.46
CA ILE A 64 11.34 -7.95 -0.01
C ILE A 64 12.71 -8.61 0.12
N VAL A 65 13.34 -8.90 -1.02
CA VAL A 65 14.68 -9.48 -1.09
C VAL A 65 15.61 -8.49 -1.80
N GLY A 66 16.85 -8.39 -1.32
CA GLY A 66 17.87 -7.55 -1.94
C GLY A 66 19.17 -7.51 -1.15
N ASP A 67 20.19 -6.94 -1.76
CA ASP A 67 21.57 -6.87 -1.27
C ASP A 67 21.72 -6.14 0.07
N PRO A 68 22.79 -6.39 0.85
CA PRO A 68 23.06 -5.62 2.07
C PRO A 68 23.02 -4.10 1.81
N SER A 69 22.59 -3.33 2.80
CA SER A 69 22.50 -1.86 2.74
C SER A 69 21.45 -1.24 1.80
N CYS A 70 20.53 -2.01 1.21
CA CYS A 70 19.41 -1.45 0.41
C CYS A 70 18.18 -0.97 1.22
N ALA A 71 18.36 -0.47 2.44
CA ALA A 71 17.28 0.06 3.32
C ALA A 71 16.07 -0.86 3.59
N LYS A 72 16.12 -2.16 3.26
CA LYS A 72 15.02 -3.13 3.45
C LYS A 72 14.41 -3.10 4.85
N SER A 73 15.26 -3.04 5.88
CA SER A 73 14.84 -3.00 7.29
C SER A 73 14.26 -1.66 7.74
N GLN A 74 14.25 -0.62 6.90
CA GLN A 74 13.60 0.66 7.17
C GLN A 74 12.15 0.71 6.62
N PHE A 75 11.79 -0.27 5.78
CA PHE A 75 10.41 -0.44 5.30
C PHE A 75 9.53 -1.26 6.25
N LEU A 76 10.16 -1.98 7.19
CA LEU A 76 9.53 -2.84 8.20
C LEU A 76 9.63 -2.16 9.57
#